data_AF-F2JHR7-F1
#
_entry.id   AF-F2JHR7-F1
#
_cell.length_a   1.000
_cell.length_b   1.000
_cell.length_c   1.000
_cell.angle_alpha   90.00
_cell.angle_beta   90.00
_cell.angle_gamma   90.00
#
_symmetry.space_group_name_H-M   'P 1'
#
loop_
_entity.id
_entity.type
_entity.pdbx_description
1 polymer ?
#
loop_
_entity_poly.entity_id
_entity_poly.type
_entity_poly.pdbx_seq_one_letter_code
_entity_poly.pdbx_strand_id
1 'polypeptide(L)'
;MKFKETKVTQLLMSIIIVTIVLLAGCGIAKSSVNEATIMDNSEDKSDINKTTAMESDEDKVGVNQPIVTDANNEKYLYLIKDNNKYGFIDENGNTIVEPQYEYASDFSQGYAVISYQGSYGYIDGLGQVVIQPQYELALNFSEGLATVQINGKWGYINEEGKLAIEPQFDSAESFSEGKAAVSVGRKIQYINKKGEKIIEVIGEVGFEFKESYAVIENAVSGKVYSQFINEKGEFVFQKYGAADSFSDGLAVVMTGDRYEGEDNLYGYINGSGNIVIEQQFVGAMSFSEGVAAIYDGVNWRYINQQKENIFDRTFESAQSFSEGLAGVRQDGKWGFINKSGEDVIKAQYDNVEAFKHGLAKVLKNGKWMYIDTDNKCIWEQKLLEKDTYKQAEEIYTSSLLKFQIIIPNSWEGLYKVKENNEGVEFLYSIDKKTYNLFLISTLNMDEWKTTEQYMYTYLGERGDTVYVSQCFEGEYSNETEKGKRIGEKIDELRQAFSIEKNFRIID
;
A
#
# COMPACT_ATOMS: atom_id res chain seq x y z
N MET A 1 7.19 6.30 -46.97
CA MET A 1 8.15 6.02 -45.88
C MET A 1 7.37 5.51 -44.67
N LYS A 2 7.23 4.17 -44.59
CA LYS A 2 6.87 3.43 -43.38
C LYS A 2 8.17 3.08 -42.65
N PHE A 3 8.07 2.75 -41.36
CA PHE A 3 9.10 2.31 -40.40
C PHE A 3 9.68 3.42 -39.51
N LYS A 4 9.14 3.55 -38.28
CA LYS A 4 9.93 3.38 -37.03
C LYS A 4 9.20 3.51 -35.68
N GLU A 5 7.88 3.75 -35.62
CA GLU A 5 7.24 4.00 -34.32
C GLU A 5 6.66 2.77 -33.58
N THR A 6 6.64 1.57 -34.18
CA THR A 6 5.93 0.42 -33.59
C THR A 6 6.69 -0.31 -32.48
N LYS A 7 7.97 0.00 -32.22
CA LYS A 7 8.77 -0.69 -31.18
C LYS A 7 8.82 0.04 -29.83
N VAL A 8 8.51 1.34 -29.77
CA VAL A 8 8.59 2.11 -28.52
C VAL A 8 7.32 1.91 -27.68
N THR A 9 6.16 1.76 -28.32
CA THR A 9 4.88 1.46 -27.65
C THR A 9 4.78 0.03 -27.11
N GLN A 10 5.44 -0.96 -27.73
CA GLN A 10 5.53 -2.32 -27.18
C GLN A 10 6.43 -2.42 -25.95
N LEU A 11 7.45 -1.56 -25.84
CA LEU A 11 8.35 -1.55 -24.67
C LEU A 11 7.70 -0.86 -23.46
N LEU A 12 6.90 0.19 -23.69
CA LEU A 12 6.15 0.88 -22.63
C LEU A 12 5.01 0.03 -22.04
N MET A 13 4.30 -0.77 -22.86
CA MET A 13 3.29 -1.71 -22.35
C MET A 13 3.88 -2.83 -21.48
N SER A 14 5.14 -3.23 -21.74
CA SER A 14 5.81 -4.27 -20.94
C SER A 14 6.25 -3.75 -19.56
N ILE A 15 6.46 -2.44 -19.42
CA ILE A 15 6.92 -1.81 -18.17
C ILE A 15 5.74 -1.49 -17.25
N ILE A 16 4.57 -1.15 -17.79
CA ILE A 16 3.38 -0.83 -16.99
C ILE A 16 2.80 -2.09 -16.31
N ILE A 17 2.78 -3.23 -17.01
CA ILE A 17 2.29 -4.51 -16.44
C ILE A 17 3.21 -5.05 -15.33
N VAL A 18 4.51 -4.74 -15.41
CA VAL A 18 5.50 -5.14 -14.40
C VAL A 18 5.43 -4.25 -13.13
N THR A 19 4.80 -3.07 -13.20
CA THR A 19 4.79 -2.11 -12.09
C THR A 19 3.67 -2.36 -11.06
N ILE A 20 2.63 -3.14 -11.40
CA ILE A 20 1.58 -3.51 -10.43
C ILE A 20 2.04 -4.65 -9.49
N VAL A 21 3.19 -5.27 -9.75
CA VAL A 21 3.81 -6.32 -8.88
C VAL A 21 5.15 -5.86 -8.25
N LEU A 22 5.67 -4.67 -8.58
CA LEU A 22 6.96 -4.19 -8.08
C LEU A 22 6.81 -2.90 -7.25
N LEU A 23 6.32 -3.05 -6.02
CA LEU A 23 6.59 -2.12 -4.93
C LEU A 23 7.20 -2.85 -3.74
N ALA A 24 8.33 -3.53 -3.96
CA ALA A 24 9.31 -3.83 -2.93
C ALA A 24 10.68 -4.13 -3.55
N GLY A 25 11.70 -3.36 -3.15
CA GLY A 25 13.10 -3.81 -3.16
C GLY A 25 13.86 -3.71 -4.49
N CYS A 26 14.67 -2.66 -4.62
CA CYS A 26 15.91 -2.76 -5.38
C CYS A 26 17.05 -2.16 -4.56
N GLY A 27 17.98 -3.01 -4.14
CA GLY A 27 19.14 -2.68 -3.32
C GLY A 27 20.07 -3.88 -3.26
N ILE A 28 20.83 -4.08 -4.34
CA ILE A 28 21.80 -5.17 -4.50
C ILE A 28 22.98 -4.98 -3.54
N ALA A 29 23.29 -5.99 -2.72
CA ALA A 29 24.61 -6.15 -2.12
C ALA A 29 25.07 -7.60 -2.25
N LYS A 30 26.12 -7.82 -3.05
CA LYS A 30 26.88 -9.08 -3.11
C LYS A 30 27.64 -9.25 -1.81
N SER A 31 27.59 -10.43 -1.19
CA SER A 31 28.73 -10.92 -0.41
C SER A 31 28.83 -12.45 -0.47
N SER A 32 30.06 -12.90 -0.26
CA SER A 32 30.68 -14.12 -0.75
C SER A 32 30.51 -15.33 0.15
N VAL A 33 30.48 -16.48 -0.52
CA VAL A 33 30.63 -17.85 -0.03
C VAL A 33 31.72 -17.99 1.03
N ASN A 34 31.43 -18.73 2.10
CA ASN A 34 32.42 -19.56 2.79
C ASN A 34 31.80 -20.92 3.12
N GLU A 35 32.39 -21.95 2.54
CA GLU A 35 32.15 -23.36 2.84
C GLU A 35 32.69 -23.68 4.25
N ALA A 36 31.93 -24.44 5.03
CA ALA A 36 32.47 -25.18 6.16
C ALA A 36 31.90 -26.61 6.18
N THR A 37 32.85 -27.51 6.15
CA THR A 37 32.82 -28.95 5.88
C THR A 37 31.99 -29.77 6.88
N ILE A 38 31.38 -30.81 6.32
CA ILE A 38 30.74 -31.97 6.93
C ILE A 38 31.68 -32.68 7.93
N MET A 39 31.19 -33.04 9.11
CA MET A 39 31.69 -34.21 9.83
C MET A 39 30.51 -35.12 10.22
N ASP A 40 30.50 -36.24 9.51
CA ASP A 40 29.76 -37.46 9.74
C ASP A 40 30.22 -38.11 11.06
N ASN A 41 29.29 -38.67 11.82
CA ASN A 41 29.56 -39.80 12.70
C ASN A 41 28.24 -40.51 13.03
N SER A 42 28.21 -41.76 12.59
CA SER A 42 27.21 -42.79 12.71
C SER A 42 27.14 -43.46 14.08
N GLU A 43 26.12 -44.34 14.20
CA GLU A 43 25.88 -45.41 15.19
C GLU A 43 25.06 -45.00 16.42
N ASP A 44 24.13 -45.79 16.97
CA ASP A 44 23.36 -46.98 16.58
C ASP A 44 22.22 -47.09 17.63
N LYS A 45 21.21 -47.91 17.32
CA LYS A 45 19.95 -48.17 18.03
C LYS A 45 20.12 -48.60 19.50
N SER A 46 19.15 -48.26 20.36
CA SER A 46 18.21 -49.22 21.00
C SER A 46 17.52 -48.65 22.26
N ASP A 47 16.22 -48.96 22.35
CA ASP A 47 15.50 -49.42 23.54
C ASP A 47 15.04 -48.49 24.71
N ILE A 48 13.70 -48.44 24.81
CA ILE A 48 12.87 -48.69 26.01
C ILE A 48 12.49 -47.52 26.94
N ASN A 49 11.16 -47.32 26.99
CA ASN A 49 10.33 -46.72 28.04
C ASN A 49 10.96 -46.63 29.44
N LYS A 50 10.85 -45.45 30.08
CA LYS A 50 10.38 -45.34 31.46
C LYS A 50 9.98 -43.92 31.85
N THR A 51 8.71 -43.83 32.24
CA THR A 51 8.06 -42.76 32.98
C THR A 51 8.78 -42.51 34.32
N THR A 52 9.14 -41.27 34.61
CA THR A 52 9.24 -40.78 35.99
C THR A 52 9.05 -39.27 36.00
N ALA A 53 8.06 -38.83 36.78
CA ALA A 53 7.80 -37.45 37.10
C ALA A 53 8.98 -36.83 37.85
N MET A 54 9.33 -35.60 37.47
CA MET A 54 10.06 -34.66 38.32
C MET A 54 9.37 -33.31 38.15
N GLU A 55 8.67 -32.90 39.21
CA GLU A 55 8.28 -31.52 39.48
C GLU A 55 9.56 -30.67 39.57
N SER A 56 9.59 -29.54 38.86
CA SER A 56 10.39 -28.39 39.28
C SER A 56 9.84 -27.10 38.67
N ASP A 57 9.46 -26.21 39.57
CA ASP A 57 9.49 -24.75 39.46
C ASP A 57 8.50 -24.08 38.51
N GLU A 58 7.22 -24.16 38.87
CA GLU A 58 6.29 -23.04 38.63
C GLU A 58 6.66 -21.89 39.59
N ASP A 59 7.27 -20.83 39.07
CA ASP A 59 6.81 -19.46 39.33
C ASP A 59 7.63 -18.41 38.54
N LYS A 60 6.87 -17.58 37.79
CA LYS A 60 7.18 -16.28 37.17
C LYS A 60 7.63 -16.26 35.70
N VAL A 61 6.66 -16.37 34.79
CA VAL A 61 6.57 -15.48 33.61
C VAL A 61 5.10 -15.20 33.29
N GLY A 62 4.76 -13.91 33.19
CA GLY A 62 3.79 -13.33 32.24
C GLY A 62 2.34 -13.82 32.23
N VAL A 63 1.44 -12.95 32.71
CA VAL A 63 -0.02 -13.06 32.66
C VAL A 63 -0.53 -13.36 31.23
N ASN A 64 -1.21 -14.50 31.04
CA ASN A 64 -2.06 -14.74 29.87
C ASN A 64 -3.30 -13.84 29.95
N GLN A 65 -3.33 -12.78 29.13
CA GLN A 65 -4.51 -11.95 28.85
C GLN A 65 -5.39 -12.65 27.79
N PRO A 66 -6.70 -12.35 27.71
CA PRO A 66 -7.53 -12.85 26.62
C PRO A 66 -6.97 -12.33 25.28
N ILE A 67 -7.11 -13.16 24.26
CA ILE A 67 -6.74 -12.89 22.86
C ILE A 67 -8.02 -13.08 22.07
N VAL A 68 -8.35 -12.17 21.16
CA VAL A 68 -9.58 -12.30 20.34
C VAL A 68 -9.52 -13.58 19.53
N THR A 69 -10.53 -14.41 19.74
CA THR A 69 -10.75 -15.66 19.03
C THR A 69 -11.96 -15.52 18.12
N ASP A 70 -11.83 -15.87 16.84
CA ASP A 70 -13.00 -15.98 15.95
C ASP A 70 -13.84 -17.25 16.24
N ALA A 71 -14.84 -17.52 15.41
CA ALA A 71 -15.68 -18.72 15.51
C ALA A 71 -14.88 -20.04 15.38
N ASN A 72 -13.65 -19.99 14.83
CA ASN A 72 -12.74 -21.12 14.71
C ASN A 72 -11.71 -21.17 15.86
N ASN A 73 -11.83 -20.28 16.84
CA ASN A 73 -10.93 -20.11 17.96
C ASN A 73 -9.49 -19.68 17.55
N GLU A 74 -9.35 -19.07 16.37
CA GLU A 74 -8.09 -18.53 15.86
C GLU A 74 -7.78 -17.20 16.52
N LYS A 75 -6.52 -17.01 16.93
CA LYS A 75 -6.06 -15.84 17.66
C LYS A 75 -5.57 -14.76 16.71
N TYR A 76 -6.01 -13.52 16.89
CA TYR A 76 -5.65 -12.39 16.03
C TYR A 76 -4.96 -11.28 16.82
N LEU A 77 -3.96 -10.65 16.20
CA LEU A 77 -3.35 -9.42 16.68
C LEU A 77 -3.58 -8.30 15.66
N TYR A 78 -3.51 -7.05 16.11
CA TYR A 78 -3.74 -5.88 15.28
C TYR A 78 -2.43 -5.25 14.84
N LEU A 79 -2.31 -4.98 13.55
CA LEU A 79 -1.11 -4.44 12.93
C LEU A 79 -0.88 -2.97 13.33
N ILE A 80 0.24 -2.68 13.97
CA ILE A 80 0.68 -1.31 14.26
C ILE A 80 1.91 -0.95 13.45
N LYS A 81 2.07 0.34 13.17
CA LYS A 81 3.25 0.88 12.49
C LYS A 81 3.83 2.04 13.27
N ASP A 82 5.10 1.94 13.60
CA ASP A 82 5.87 3.00 14.23
C ASP A 82 7.27 3.04 13.60
N ASN A 83 7.81 4.24 13.36
CA ASN A 83 9.16 4.42 12.78
C ASN A 83 9.43 3.66 11.48
N ASN A 84 8.42 3.56 10.60
CA ASN A 84 8.45 2.75 9.39
C ASN A 84 8.69 1.26 9.61
N LYS A 85 8.47 0.77 10.83
CA LYS A 85 8.49 -0.64 11.19
C LYS A 85 7.12 -1.09 11.64
N TYR A 86 6.85 -2.37 11.45
CA TYR A 86 5.58 -2.99 11.81
C TYR A 86 5.74 -3.87 13.04
N GLY A 87 4.71 -3.87 13.87
CA GLY A 87 4.55 -4.66 15.08
C GLY A 87 3.08 -5.00 15.29
N PHE A 88 2.76 -5.58 16.45
CA PHE A 88 1.43 -6.12 16.73
C PHE A 88 0.99 -5.85 18.16
N ILE A 89 -0.29 -5.52 18.33
CA ILE A 89 -0.95 -5.33 19.62
C ILE A 89 -2.08 -6.35 19.79
N ASP A 90 -2.44 -6.65 21.03
CA ASP A 90 -3.67 -7.38 21.35
C ASP A 90 -4.91 -6.46 21.29
N GLU A 91 -6.09 -7.03 21.54
CA GLU A 91 -7.36 -6.27 21.55
C GLU A 91 -7.50 -5.24 22.67
N ASN A 92 -6.62 -5.33 23.68
CA ASN A 92 -6.58 -4.39 24.79
C ASN A 92 -5.58 -3.26 24.53
N GLY A 93 -4.89 -3.28 23.38
CA GLY A 93 -3.88 -2.30 22.99
C GLY A 93 -2.49 -2.56 23.58
N ASN A 94 -2.26 -3.72 24.20
CA ASN A 94 -0.94 -4.09 24.69
C ASN A 94 -0.06 -4.53 23.53
N THR A 95 1.15 -3.98 23.44
CA THR A 95 2.14 -4.44 22.46
C THR A 95 2.55 -5.87 22.75
N ILE A 96 2.26 -6.78 21.82
CA ILE A 96 2.70 -8.18 21.84
C ILE A 96 4.01 -8.33 21.07
N VAL A 97 4.13 -7.63 19.94
CA VAL A 97 5.36 -7.59 19.15
C VAL A 97 5.73 -6.14 18.88
N GLU A 98 6.87 -5.71 19.42
CA GLU A 98 7.38 -4.36 19.19
C GLU A 98 7.64 -4.12 17.69
N PRO A 99 7.37 -2.90 17.17
CA PRO A 99 7.64 -2.54 15.79
C PRO A 99 9.11 -2.78 15.40
N GLN A 100 9.33 -3.81 14.59
CA GLN A 100 10.68 -4.24 14.17
C GLN A 100 10.74 -4.76 12.73
N TYR A 101 9.60 -5.16 12.17
CA TYR A 101 9.52 -5.72 10.83
C TYR A 101 9.48 -4.64 9.76
N GLU A 102 10.07 -4.92 8.60
CA GLU A 102 10.09 -4.02 7.44
C GLU A 102 8.73 -3.97 6.75
N TYR A 103 8.00 -5.09 6.81
CA TYR A 103 6.64 -5.26 6.35
C TYR A 103 5.92 -6.23 7.28
N ALA A 104 4.63 -6.04 7.45
CA ALA A 104 3.75 -7.08 7.96
C ALA A 104 2.34 -6.94 7.38
N SER A 105 1.63 -8.06 7.24
CA SER A 105 0.23 -8.10 6.80
C SER A 105 -0.74 -8.21 7.98
N ASP A 106 -2.03 -7.99 7.70
CA ASP A 106 -3.11 -8.41 8.59
C ASP A 106 -3.11 -9.95 8.71
N PHE A 107 -3.63 -10.44 9.83
CA PHE A 107 -3.80 -11.87 10.05
C PHE A 107 -4.83 -12.49 9.09
N SER A 108 -4.53 -13.69 8.62
CA SER A 108 -5.38 -14.55 7.80
C SER A 108 -5.15 -15.99 8.21
N GLN A 109 -6.21 -16.71 8.58
CA GLN A 109 -6.15 -18.09 9.06
C GLN A 109 -5.15 -18.29 10.23
N GLY A 110 -5.17 -17.37 11.20
CA GLY A 110 -4.28 -17.41 12.37
C GLY A 110 -2.82 -17.01 12.15
N TYR A 111 -2.43 -16.64 10.92
CA TYR A 111 -1.05 -16.23 10.60
C TYR A 111 -0.96 -14.84 9.96
N ALA A 112 0.13 -14.12 10.21
CA ALA A 112 0.48 -12.89 9.50
C ALA A 112 1.84 -13.02 8.82
N VAL A 113 1.95 -12.49 7.62
CA VAL A 113 3.23 -12.39 6.90
C VAL A 113 4.05 -11.29 7.55
N ILE A 114 5.35 -11.55 7.76
CA ILE A 114 6.31 -10.57 8.24
C ILE A 114 7.52 -10.54 7.31
N SER A 115 8.16 -9.37 7.18
CA SER A 115 9.46 -9.25 6.53
C SER A 115 10.53 -8.73 7.49
N TYR A 116 11.68 -9.39 7.48
CA TYR A 116 12.85 -9.05 8.28
C TYR A 116 14.11 -9.29 7.46
N GLN A 117 14.98 -8.28 7.38
CA GLN A 117 16.23 -8.33 6.61
C GLN A 117 16.00 -8.70 5.14
N GLY A 118 14.92 -8.21 4.53
CA GLY A 118 14.58 -8.45 3.13
C GLY A 118 13.99 -9.82 2.80
N SER A 119 13.79 -10.71 3.78
CA SER A 119 13.12 -12.01 3.58
C SER A 119 11.77 -12.06 4.29
N TYR A 120 10.90 -12.94 3.82
CA TYR A 120 9.53 -13.10 4.32
C TYR A 120 9.37 -14.40 5.11
N GLY A 121 8.60 -14.32 6.19
CA GLY A 121 8.24 -15.42 7.09
C GLY A 121 6.86 -15.19 7.68
N TYR A 122 6.50 -15.95 8.71
CA TYR A 122 5.16 -15.91 9.30
C TYR A 122 5.20 -15.93 10.83
N ILE A 123 4.27 -15.18 11.42
CA ILE A 123 4.00 -15.21 12.85
C ILE A 123 2.60 -15.78 13.12
N ASP A 124 2.41 -16.36 14.31
CA ASP A 124 1.11 -16.77 14.82
C ASP A 124 0.41 -15.67 15.62
N GLY A 125 -0.84 -15.91 16.02
CA GLY A 125 -1.65 -15.03 16.86
C GLY A 125 -1.15 -14.83 18.29
N LEU A 126 -0.04 -15.48 18.67
CA LEU A 126 0.67 -15.27 19.94
C LEU A 126 1.90 -14.35 19.74
N GLY A 127 2.16 -13.89 18.51
CA GLY A 127 3.33 -13.09 18.16
C GLY A 127 4.62 -13.90 17.99
N GLN A 128 4.53 -15.24 17.93
CA GLN A 128 5.68 -16.11 17.76
C GLN A 128 5.98 -16.32 16.27
N VAL A 129 7.25 -16.23 15.89
CA VAL A 129 7.69 -16.58 14.53
C VAL A 129 7.62 -18.10 14.36
N VAL A 130 6.61 -18.57 13.63
CA VAL A 130 6.37 -19.99 13.34
C VAL A 130 7.08 -20.47 12.08
N ILE A 131 7.29 -19.56 11.13
CA ILE A 131 8.09 -19.83 9.92
C ILE A 131 9.11 -18.70 9.79
N GLN A 132 10.38 -19.05 9.93
CA GLN A 132 11.47 -18.07 9.90
C GLN A 132 11.50 -17.31 8.56
N PRO A 133 11.81 -16.00 8.56
CA PRO A 133 12.03 -15.24 7.34
C PRO A 133 13.10 -15.88 6.45
N GLN A 134 12.68 -16.42 5.31
CA GLN A 134 13.55 -17.15 4.39
C GLN A 134 13.11 -17.08 2.92
N TYR A 135 11.89 -16.61 2.64
CA TYR A 135 11.35 -16.52 1.28
C TYR A 135 11.61 -15.14 0.68
N GLU A 136 11.71 -15.07 -0.65
CA GLU A 136 11.89 -13.80 -1.38
C GLU A 136 10.62 -12.94 -1.29
N LEU A 137 9.46 -13.58 -1.42
CA LEU A 137 8.13 -13.02 -1.23
C LEU A 137 7.20 -14.08 -0.63
N ALA A 138 6.16 -13.63 0.05
CA ALA A 138 5.13 -14.46 0.66
C ALA A 138 3.76 -13.76 0.64
N LEU A 139 2.70 -14.52 0.42
CA LEU A 139 1.31 -14.07 0.57
C LEU A 139 0.67 -14.71 1.81
N ASN A 140 -0.50 -14.22 2.20
CA ASN A 140 -1.24 -14.75 3.34
C ASN A 140 -1.63 -16.23 3.17
N PHE A 141 -1.79 -16.94 4.29
CA PHE A 141 -2.38 -18.27 4.27
C PHE A 141 -3.85 -18.20 3.82
N SER A 142 -4.21 -19.11 2.92
CA SER A 142 -5.57 -19.34 2.48
C SER A 142 -5.81 -20.83 2.24
N GLU A 143 -6.87 -21.33 2.84
CA GLU A 143 -7.24 -22.74 2.88
C GLU A 143 -6.09 -23.70 3.27
N GLY A 144 -5.25 -23.31 4.24
CA GLY A 144 -4.14 -24.10 4.77
C GLY A 144 -2.86 -24.11 3.93
N LEU A 145 -2.79 -23.30 2.87
CA LEU A 145 -1.58 -23.11 2.06
C LEU A 145 -1.24 -21.62 1.91
N ALA A 146 0.04 -21.31 1.81
CA ALA A 146 0.51 -19.96 1.51
C ALA A 146 1.43 -19.95 0.29
N THR A 147 1.27 -18.91 -0.53
CA THR A 147 2.05 -18.72 -1.75
C THR A 147 3.39 -18.08 -1.41
N VAL A 148 4.49 -18.67 -1.89
CA VAL A 148 5.86 -18.18 -1.62
C VAL A 148 6.70 -18.15 -2.88
N GLN A 149 7.66 -17.21 -2.93
CA GLN A 149 8.63 -17.11 -4.01
C GLN A 149 10.01 -17.58 -3.58
N ILE A 150 10.61 -18.44 -4.39
CA ILE A 150 11.97 -18.97 -4.22
C ILE A 150 12.66 -18.95 -5.58
N ASN A 151 13.83 -18.31 -5.68
CA ASN A 151 14.60 -18.17 -6.92
C ASN A 151 13.76 -17.58 -8.08
N GLY A 152 12.90 -16.61 -7.79
CA GLY A 152 12.03 -15.96 -8.78
C GLY A 152 10.86 -16.79 -9.29
N LYS A 153 10.59 -17.97 -8.72
CA LYS A 153 9.43 -18.82 -9.06
C LYS A 153 8.50 -18.98 -7.89
N TRP A 154 7.21 -19.09 -8.19
CA TRP A 154 6.18 -19.24 -7.17
C TRP A 154 5.83 -20.70 -6.94
N GLY A 155 5.67 -21.06 -5.67
CA GLY A 155 5.20 -22.35 -5.16
C GLY A 155 4.33 -22.13 -3.92
N TYR A 156 4.05 -23.21 -3.19
CA TYR A 156 3.17 -23.17 -2.03
C TYR A 156 3.75 -23.94 -0.87
N ILE A 157 3.60 -23.39 0.33
CA ILE A 157 3.95 -24.03 1.60
C ILE A 157 2.69 -24.34 2.41
N ASN A 158 2.79 -25.33 3.28
CA ASN A 158 1.79 -25.60 4.31
C ASN A 158 2.10 -24.83 5.60
N GLU A 159 1.26 -25.02 6.62
CA GLU A 159 1.38 -24.34 7.92
C GLU A 159 2.64 -24.71 8.69
N GLU A 160 3.26 -25.87 8.41
CA GLU A 160 4.58 -26.22 8.99
C GLU A 160 5.76 -25.58 8.22
N GLY A 161 5.50 -24.73 7.23
CA GLY A 161 6.51 -24.11 6.38
C GLY A 161 7.14 -25.05 5.35
N LYS A 162 6.58 -26.23 5.14
CA LYS A 162 7.09 -27.22 4.17
C LYS A 162 6.47 -26.98 2.80
N LEU A 163 7.25 -27.17 1.75
CA LEU A 163 6.77 -27.09 0.38
C LEU A 163 5.70 -28.16 0.13
N ALA A 164 4.48 -27.70 -0.15
CA ALA A 164 3.36 -28.52 -0.60
C ALA A 164 3.34 -28.62 -2.12
N ILE A 165 3.73 -27.55 -2.82
CA ILE A 165 3.87 -27.50 -4.27
C ILE A 165 5.18 -26.78 -4.58
N GLU A 166 6.07 -27.46 -5.30
CA GLU A 166 7.40 -26.95 -5.65
C GLU A 166 7.32 -25.66 -6.48
N PRO A 167 8.21 -24.67 -6.24
CA PRO A 167 8.28 -23.43 -7.00
C PRO A 167 8.54 -23.70 -8.48
N GLN A 168 7.56 -23.37 -9.33
CA GLN A 168 7.63 -23.60 -10.78
C GLN A 168 6.83 -22.60 -11.61
N PHE A 169 5.99 -21.78 -10.98
CA PHE A 169 5.08 -20.85 -11.67
C PHE A 169 5.70 -19.46 -11.83
N ASP A 170 5.30 -18.75 -12.88
CA ASP A 170 5.70 -17.36 -13.14
C ASP A 170 4.93 -16.37 -12.25
N SER A 171 3.67 -16.70 -11.92
CA SER A 171 2.86 -16.03 -10.89
C SER A 171 1.92 -17.05 -10.23
N ALA A 172 1.46 -16.75 -9.02
CA ALA A 172 0.52 -17.59 -8.28
C ALA A 172 -0.35 -16.73 -7.34
N GLU A 173 -1.65 -16.98 -7.34
CA GLU A 173 -2.62 -16.40 -6.43
C GLU A 173 -2.82 -17.30 -5.18
N SER A 174 -3.56 -16.80 -4.18
CA SER A 174 -3.96 -17.61 -3.03
C SER A 174 -5.03 -18.64 -3.42
N PHE A 175 -5.12 -19.75 -2.68
CA PHE A 175 -6.19 -20.72 -2.88
C PHE A 175 -7.56 -20.15 -2.49
N SER A 176 -8.58 -20.40 -3.31
CA SER A 176 -9.98 -20.10 -3.05
C SER A 176 -10.86 -21.15 -3.74
N GLU A 177 -11.82 -21.70 -3.02
CA GLU A 177 -12.69 -22.79 -3.47
C GLU A 177 -11.91 -24.03 -3.94
N GLY A 178 -10.82 -24.35 -3.23
CA GLY A 178 -9.94 -25.48 -3.52
C GLY A 178 -9.07 -25.33 -4.77
N LYS A 179 -9.04 -24.14 -5.39
CA LYS A 179 -8.31 -23.85 -6.64
C LYS A 179 -7.42 -22.61 -6.45
N ALA A 180 -6.30 -22.55 -7.14
CA ALA A 180 -5.47 -21.34 -7.23
C ALA A 180 -5.11 -21.05 -8.68
N ALA A 181 -5.18 -19.77 -9.08
CA ALA A 181 -4.71 -19.33 -10.38
C ALA A 181 -3.18 -19.23 -10.37
N VAL A 182 -2.53 -19.84 -11.36
CA VAL A 182 -1.09 -19.79 -11.57
C VAL A 182 -0.79 -19.54 -13.04
N SER A 183 0.35 -18.93 -13.33
CA SER A 183 0.79 -18.72 -14.72
C SER A 183 2.06 -19.49 -15.08
N VAL A 184 2.09 -19.98 -16.32
CA VAL A 184 3.30 -20.49 -16.98
C VAL A 184 3.34 -19.91 -18.39
N GLY A 185 4.19 -18.92 -18.61
CA GLY A 185 4.19 -18.09 -19.81
C GLY A 185 2.89 -17.29 -19.94
N ARG A 186 2.15 -17.48 -21.04
CA ARG A 186 0.86 -16.80 -21.31
C ARG A 186 -0.37 -17.65 -20.99
N LYS A 187 -0.19 -18.75 -20.26
CA LYS A 187 -1.27 -19.66 -19.92
C LYS A 187 -1.61 -19.47 -18.46
N ILE A 188 -2.90 -19.25 -18.20
CA ILE A 188 -3.46 -19.28 -16.86
C ILE A 188 -3.89 -20.72 -16.61
N GLN A 189 -3.45 -21.28 -15.50
CA GLN A 189 -3.82 -22.59 -15.04
C GLN A 189 -4.48 -22.48 -13.68
N TYR A 190 -5.54 -23.25 -13.46
CA TYR A 190 -6.05 -23.45 -12.10
C TYR A 190 -5.62 -24.81 -11.61
N ILE A 191 -4.94 -24.83 -10.47
CA ILE A 191 -4.41 -26.03 -9.85
C ILE A 191 -5.18 -26.37 -8.57
N ASN A 192 -5.23 -27.65 -8.22
CA ASN A 192 -5.68 -28.07 -6.88
C ASN A 192 -4.53 -27.98 -5.86
N LYS A 193 -4.84 -28.27 -4.60
CA LYS A 193 -3.87 -28.26 -3.47
C LYS A 193 -2.73 -29.28 -3.59
N LYS A 194 -2.78 -30.21 -4.54
CA LYS A 194 -1.68 -31.13 -4.87
C LYS A 194 -0.79 -30.60 -6.01
N GLY A 195 -1.09 -29.43 -6.55
CA GLY A 195 -0.43 -28.87 -7.73
C GLY A 195 -0.90 -29.46 -9.06
N GLU A 196 -1.95 -30.28 -9.06
CA GLU A 196 -2.48 -30.88 -10.28
C GLU A 196 -3.32 -29.84 -11.03
N LYS A 197 -3.02 -29.64 -12.31
CA LYS A 197 -3.78 -28.75 -13.20
C LYS A 197 -5.18 -29.29 -13.43
N ILE A 198 -6.19 -28.47 -13.13
CA ILE A 198 -7.61 -28.76 -13.36
C ILE A 198 -8.13 -28.01 -14.60
N ILE A 199 -7.79 -26.73 -14.73
CA ILE A 199 -8.24 -25.85 -15.82
C ILE A 199 -7.02 -25.21 -16.48
N GLU A 200 -7.07 -25.02 -17.80
CA GLU A 200 -6.11 -24.22 -18.54
C GLU A 200 -6.86 -23.30 -19.50
N VAL A 201 -6.60 -22.00 -19.41
CA VAL A 201 -7.18 -20.98 -20.30
C VAL A 201 -6.09 -20.03 -20.79
N ILE A 202 -6.35 -19.40 -21.94
CA ILE A 202 -5.48 -18.35 -22.48
C ILE A 202 -6.07 -17.01 -22.03
N GLY A 203 -5.24 -16.18 -21.41
CA GLY A 203 -5.59 -14.84 -20.93
C GLY A 203 -4.36 -14.13 -20.40
N GLU A 204 -4.52 -12.87 -20.01
CA GLU A 204 -3.44 -12.06 -19.44
C GLU A 204 -3.38 -12.21 -17.92
N VAL A 205 -4.54 -12.17 -17.25
CA VAL A 205 -4.67 -12.32 -15.79
C VAL A 205 -5.87 -13.19 -15.47
N GLY A 206 -5.74 -14.08 -14.49
CA GLY A 206 -6.83 -14.89 -13.96
C GLY A 206 -6.97 -14.68 -12.46
N PHE A 207 -8.18 -14.37 -12.03
CA PHE A 207 -8.51 -14.13 -10.63
C PHE A 207 -8.95 -15.42 -9.94
N GLU A 208 -9.09 -15.36 -8.62
CA GLU A 208 -9.54 -16.47 -7.79
C GLU A 208 -10.96 -16.92 -8.13
N PHE A 209 -11.30 -18.16 -7.77
CA PHE A 209 -12.68 -18.63 -7.82
C PHE A 209 -13.46 -18.05 -6.64
N LYS A 210 -14.60 -17.42 -6.93
CA LYS A 210 -15.64 -17.02 -5.97
C LYS A 210 -17.00 -17.43 -6.50
N GLU A 211 -17.77 -18.09 -5.65
CA GLU A 211 -19.10 -18.61 -5.91
C GLU A 211 -19.19 -19.42 -7.21
N SER A 212 -18.23 -20.33 -7.43
CA SER A 212 -18.12 -21.20 -8.62
C SER A 212 -17.67 -20.54 -9.94
N TYR A 213 -17.28 -19.26 -9.92
CA TYR A 213 -16.77 -18.54 -11.09
C TYR A 213 -15.43 -17.89 -10.84
N ALA A 214 -14.63 -17.74 -11.89
CA ALA A 214 -13.44 -16.90 -11.87
C ALA A 214 -13.48 -15.90 -13.03
N VAL A 215 -12.91 -14.72 -12.81
CA VAL A 215 -12.74 -13.69 -13.85
C VAL A 215 -11.42 -13.92 -14.57
N ILE A 216 -11.44 -13.84 -15.90
CA ILE A 216 -10.25 -13.84 -16.76
C ILE A 216 -10.20 -12.50 -17.50
N GLU A 217 -9.12 -11.77 -17.31
CA GLU A 217 -8.81 -10.57 -18.09
C GLU A 217 -8.02 -10.93 -19.35
N ASN A 218 -8.45 -10.36 -20.46
CA ASN A 218 -7.88 -10.56 -21.78
C ASN A 218 -7.58 -9.22 -22.44
N ALA A 219 -6.48 -9.14 -23.20
CA ALA A 219 -6.14 -7.95 -23.97
C ALA A 219 -6.27 -8.21 -25.48
N VAL A 220 -7.02 -7.36 -26.17
CA VAL A 220 -7.11 -7.37 -27.64
C VAL A 220 -6.89 -5.95 -28.17
N SER A 221 -5.84 -5.79 -28.99
CA SER A 221 -5.49 -4.50 -29.61
C SER A 221 -5.31 -3.35 -28.59
N GLY A 222 -4.80 -3.66 -27.40
CA GLY A 222 -4.57 -2.69 -26.33
C GLY A 222 -5.76 -2.43 -25.41
N LYS A 223 -6.94 -3.00 -25.69
CA LYS A 223 -8.11 -2.92 -24.79
C LYS A 223 -8.22 -4.18 -23.93
N VAL A 224 -8.41 -3.99 -22.63
CA VAL A 224 -8.66 -5.08 -21.68
C VAL A 224 -10.16 -5.34 -21.57
N TYR A 225 -10.55 -6.60 -21.44
CA TYR A 225 -11.91 -6.98 -21.11
C TYR A 225 -11.92 -8.18 -20.16
N SER A 226 -12.96 -8.28 -19.36
CA SER A 226 -13.20 -9.39 -18.44
C SER A 226 -14.21 -10.39 -19.03
N GLN A 227 -13.96 -11.67 -18.80
CA GLN A 227 -14.90 -12.74 -19.06
C GLN A 227 -14.86 -13.77 -17.93
N PHE A 228 -16.01 -14.35 -17.60
CA PHE A 228 -16.09 -15.36 -16.54
C PHE A 228 -15.83 -16.75 -17.10
N ILE A 229 -15.22 -17.60 -16.29
CA ILE A 229 -15.16 -19.05 -16.50
C ILE A 229 -15.89 -19.78 -15.39
N ASN A 230 -16.50 -20.92 -15.72
CA ASN A 230 -17.08 -21.83 -14.74
C ASN A 230 -16.05 -22.86 -14.23
N GLU A 231 -16.46 -23.76 -13.33
CA GLU A 231 -15.60 -24.81 -12.77
C GLU A 231 -15.04 -25.82 -13.79
N LYS A 232 -15.57 -25.86 -15.01
CA LYS A 232 -15.04 -26.68 -16.11
C LYS A 232 -14.03 -25.92 -16.96
N GLY A 233 -13.80 -24.63 -16.68
CA GLY A 233 -12.98 -23.74 -17.49
C GLY A 233 -13.68 -23.25 -18.76
N GLU A 234 -15.00 -23.43 -18.86
CA GLU A 234 -15.77 -22.94 -20.00
C GLU A 234 -16.04 -21.44 -19.78
N PHE A 235 -15.75 -20.63 -20.79
CA PHE A 235 -16.14 -19.22 -20.78
C PHE A 235 -17.66 -19.10 -20.77
N VAL A 236 -18.18 -18.41 -19.77
CA VAL A 236 -19.61 -18.18 -19.56
C VAL A 236 -19.91 -16.69 -19.54
N PHE A 237 -21.19 -16.37 -19.72
CA PHE A 237 -21.72 -15.01 -19.82
C PHE A 237 -21.11 -14.22 -20.99
N GLN A 238 -21.60 -13.00 -21.18
CA GLN A 238 -21.04 -12.09 -22.18
C GLN A 238 -19.71 -11.51 -21.69
N LYS A 239 -19.01 -10.81 -22.59
CA LYS A 239 -17.79 -10.06 -22.24
C LYS A 239 -18.19 -8.71 -21.63
N TYR A 240 -17.41 -8.26 -20.66
CA TYR A 240 -17.58 -6.96 -20.01
C TYR A 240 -16.28 -6.17 -20.13
N GLY A 241 -16.34 -4.83 -20.08
CA GLY A 241 -15.12 -4.03 -20.08
C GLY A 241 -14.25 -4.33 -18.86
N ALA A 242 -14.88 -4.50 -17.71
CA ALA A 242 -14.27 -5.10 -16.53
C ALA A 242 -15.33 -5.84 -15.69
N ALA A 243 -14.90 -6.73 -14.82
CA ALA A 243 -15.73 -7.40 -13.85
C ALA A 243 -14.95 -7.74 -12.58
N ASP A 244 -15.63 -7.70 -11.44
CA ASP A 244 -15.10 -8.18 -10.16
C ASP A 244 -15.60 -9.60 -9.86
N SER A 245 -14.94 -10.27 -8.91
CA SER A 245 -15.35 -11.58 -8.42
C SER A 245 -16.76 -11.54 -7.81
N PHE A 246 -17.47 -12.68 -7.86
CA PHE A 246 -18.77 -12.80 -7.19
C PHE A 246 -18.64 -12.63 -5.67
N SER A 247 -19.62 -11.96 -5.09
CA SER A 247 -19.77 -11.78 -3.64
C SER A 247 -21.25 -11.58 -3.32
N ASP A 248 -21.76 -12.32 -2.34
CA ASP A 248 -23.18 -12.37 -1.99
C ASP A 248 -24.08 -12.63 -3.21
N GLY A 249 -23.74 -13.59 -4.06
CA GLY A 249 -24.57 -14.01 -5.20
C GLY A 249 -24.52 -13.09 -6.42
N LEU A 250 -23.82 -11.95 -6.36
CA LEU A 250 -23.73 -10.98 -7.44
C LEU A 250 -22.28 -10.61 -7.76
N ALA A 251 -22.01 -10.28 -9.03
CA ALA A 251 -20.72 -9.74 -9.48
C ALA A 251 -20.91 -8.34 -10.09
N VAL A 252 -19.98 -7.43 -9.78
CA VAL A 252 -19.91 -6.11 -10.43
C VAL A 252 -19.43 -6.30 -11.87
N VAL A 253 -20.09 -5.62 -12.80
CA VAL A 253 -19.70 -5.58 -14.22
C VAL A 253 -19.70 -4.15 -14.74
N MET A 254 -18.75 -3.83 -15.62
CA MET A 254 -18.48 -2.48 -16.09
C MET A 254 -18.57 -2.37 -17.62
N THR A 255 -18.97 -1.20 -18.12
CA THR A 255 -19.07 -0.92 -19.57
C THR A 255 -17.71 -0.72 -20.25
N GLY A 256 -16.79 0.01 -19.61
CA GLY A 256 -15.43 0.22 -20.09
C GLY A 256 -14.40 -0.57 -19.28
N ASP A 257 -13.13 -0.41 -19.63
CA ASP A 257 -12.06 -1.23 -19.06
C ASP A 257 -11.58 -0.70 -17.70
N ARG A 258 -10.92 -1.58 -16.94
CA ARG A 258 -10.47 -1.31 -15.56
C ARG A 258 -9.45 -0.17 -15.47
N TYR A 259 -8.80 0.22 -16.58
CA TYR A 259 -7.61 1.08 -16.57
C TYR A 259 -7.81 2.42 -17.31
N GLU A 260 -8.80 2.50 -18.19
CA GLU A 260 -9.11 3.65 -19.04
C GLU A 260 -10.63 3.87 -19.09
N GLY A 261 -11.17 4.79 -18.30
CA GLY A 261 -12.59 5.14 -18.44
C GLY A 261 -13.07 6.27 -17.53
N GLU A 262 -13.19 7.47 -18.10
CA GLU A 262 -13.98 8.57 -17.52
C GLU A 262 -15.51 8.29 -17.59
N ASP A 263 -15.93 7.28 -18.36
CA ASP A 263 -17.34 6.92 -18.64
C ASP A 263 -17.74 5.49 -18.17
N ASN A 264 -17.01 4.90 -17.21
CA ASN A 264 -17.31 3.55 -16.73
C ASN A 264 -18.63 3.53 -15.94
N LEU A 265 -19.60 2.77 -16.44
CA LEU A 265 -20.85 2.51 -15.75
C LEU A 265 -20.85 1.11 -15.13
N TYR A 266 -21.26 1.04 -13.88
CA TYR A 266 -21.27 -0.14 -13.05
C TYR A 266 -22.68 -0.70 -12.92
N GLY A 267 -22.78 -2.02 -13.01
CA GLY A 267 -23.99 -2.80 -12.83
C GLY A 267 -23.68 -4.15 -12.19
N TYR A 268 -24.68 -5.00 -12.06
CA TYR A 268 -24.56 -6.28 -11.36
C TYR A 268 -25.20 -7.42 -12.13
N ILE A 269 -24.53 -8.56 -12.16
CA ILE A 269 -25.05 -9.82 -12.69
C ILE A 269 -25.17 -10.89 -11.60
N ASN A 270 -26.08 -11.84 -11.78
CA ASN A 270 -26.15 -13.02 -10.92
C ASN A 270 -25.41 -14.23 -11.53
N GLY A 271 -25.37 -15.35 -10.79
CA GLY A 271 -24.74 -16.60 -11.25
C GLY A 271 -25.38 -17.24 -12.49
N SER A 272 -26.51 -16.73 -13.01
CA SER A 272 -27.04 -17.14 -14.33
C SER A 272 -26.55 -16.25 -15.46
N GLY A 273 -25.77 -15.20 -15.17
CA GLY A 273 -25.31 -14.20 -16.14
C GLY A 273 -26.36 -13.14 -16.49
N ASN A 274 -27.51 -13.16 -15.80
CA ASN A 274 -28.55 -12.17 -16.02
C ASN A 274 -28.17 -10.86 -15.33
N ILE A 275 -28.36 -9.75 -16.03
CA ILE A 275 -28.25 -8.41 -15.45
C ILE A 275 -29.37 -8.27 -14.42
N VAL A 276 -28.99 -8.12 -13.16
CA VAL A 276 -29.90 -7.85 -12.03
C VAL A 276 -30.07 -6.34 -11.87
N ILE A 277 -28.98 -5.60 -12.06
CA ILE A 277 -28.98 -4.13 -12.04
C ILE A 277 -28.17 -3.65 -13.25
N GLU A 278 -28.84 -2.91 -14.14
CA GLU A 278 -28.23 -2.33 -15.33
C GLU A 278 -27.02 -1.45 -15.01
N GLN A 279 -26.01 -1.48 -15.88
CA GLN A 279 -24.83 -0.61 -15.78
C GLN A 279 -25.22 0.86 -15.90
N GLN A 280 -25.34 1.53 -14.76
CA GLN A 280 -25.86 2.91 -14.70
C GLN A 280 -25.22 3.75 -13.59
N PHE A 281 -24.46 3.14 -12.68
CA PHE A 281 -23.79 3.85 -11.60
C PHE A 281 -22.41 4.29 -12.03
N VAL A 282 -21.94 5.45 -11.55
CA VAL A 282 -20.59 5.96 -11.80
C VAL A 282 -19.55 5.24 -10.93
N GLY A 283 -19.98 4.66 -9.82
CA GLY A 283 -19.16 3.79 -8.97
C GLY A 283 -20.03 2.77 -8.25
N ALA A 284 -19.46 1.61 -7.95
CA ALA A 284 -20.15 0.55 -7.23
C ALA A 284 -19.13 -0.33 -6.50
N MET A 285 -19.50 -0.80 -5.30
CA MET A 285 -18.77 -1.82 -4.57
C MET A 285 -19.47 -3.18 -4.72
N SER A 286 -18.71 -4.28 -4.56
CA SER A 286 -19.30 -5.62 -4.44
C SER A 286 -20.28 -5.68 -3.27
N PHE A 287 -21.30 -6.53 -3.38
CA PHE A 287 -22.20 -6.79 -2.27
C PHE A 287 -21.42 -7.44 -1.12
N SER A 288 -21.66 -6.93 0.09
CA SER A 288 -21.11 -7.46 1.33
C SER A 288 -22.19 -7.41 2.40
N GLU A 289 -22.42 -8.55 3.04
CA GLU A 289 -23.47 -8.77 4.01
C GLU A 289 -24.89 -8.37 3.55
N GLY A 290 -25.17 -8.60 2.27
CA GLY A 290 -26.45 -8.35 1.59
C GLY A 290 -26.65 -6.93 1.07
N VAL A 291 -25.64 -6.05 1.19
CA VAL A 291 -25.75 -4.62 0.85
C VAL A 291 -24.56 -4.17 0.00
N ALA A 292 -24.77 -3.26 -0.95
CA ALA A 292 -23.70 -2.63 -1.71
C ALA A 292 -23.76 -1.10 -1.63
N ALA A 293 -22.59 -0.47 -1.57
CA ALA A 293 -22.45 0.97 -1.73
C ALA A 293 -22.35 1.31 -3.23
N ILE A 294 -23.17 2.25 -3.70
CA ILE A 294 -23.16 2.74 -5.08
C ILE A 294 -23.04 4.26 -5.12
N TYR A 295 -22.48 4.77 -6.20
CA TYR A 295 -22.26 6.19 -6.47
C TYR A 295 -22.90 6.56 -7.81
N ASP A 296 -23.78 7.55 -7.79
CA ASP A 296 -24.53 8.01 -8.98
C ASP A 296 -23.93 9.27 -9.63
N GLY A 297 -22.74 9.68 -9.21
CA GLY A 297 -22.10 10.91 -9.66
C GLY A 297 -22.33 12.11 -8.73
N VAL A 298 -23.18 11.96 -7.70
CA VAL A 298 -23.42 13.01 -6.70
C VAL A 298 -23.02 12.55 -5.31
N ASN A 299 -23.63 11.49 -4.80
CA ASN A 299 -23.35 10.96 -3.46
C ASN A 299 -23.41 9.44 -3.43
N TRP A 300 -22.73 8.86 -2.45
CA TRP A 300 -22.79 7.44 -2.15
C TRP A 300 -24.06 7.10 -1.38
N ARG A 301 -24.65 5.93 -1.66
CA ARG A 301 -25.80 5.36 -0.96
C ARG A 301 -25.73 3.84 -0.95
N TYR A 302 -26.56 3.22 -0.13
CA TYR A 302 -26.60 1.77 0.03
C TYR A 302 -27.88 1.17 -0.55
N ILE A 303 -27.72 0.10 -1.32
CA ILE A 303 -28.82 -0.62 -1.98
C ILE A 303 -28.82 -2.10 -1.60
N ASN A 304 -30.00 -2.72 -1.64
CA ASN A 304 -30.14 -4.18 -1.65
C ASN A 304 -29.95 -4.74 -3.07
N GLN A 305 -30.02 -6.06 -3.19
CA GLN A 305 -29.89 -6.78 -4.47
C GLN A 305 -31.02 -6.46 -5.47
N GLN A 306 -32.16 -5.93 -5.00
CA GLN A 306 -33.28 -5.48 -5.82
C GLN A 306 -33.14 -4.02 -6.27
N LYS A 307 -32.00 -3.37 -5.97
CA LYS A 307 -31.72 -1.95 -6.24
C LYS A 307 -32.59 -0.98 -5.44
N GLU A 308 -33.19 -1.44 -4.35
CA GLU A 308 -33.93 -0.58 -3.43
C GLU A 308 -32.95 0.03 -2.43
N ASN A 309 -33.11 1.32 -2.12
CA ASN A 309 -32.31 1.96 -1.08
C ASN A 309 -32.62 1.28 0.26
N ILE A 310 -31.57 0.97 1.05
CA ILE A 310 -31.76 0.45 2.41
C ILE A 310 -32.35 1.54 3.33
N PHE A 311 -31.96 2.79 3.10
CA PHE A 311 -32.44 4.00 3.77
C PHE A 311 -32.20 5.22 2.85
N ASP A 312 -32.85 6.35 3.14
CA ASP A 312 -32.83 7.53 2.26
C ASP A 312 -31.57 8.42 2.36
N ARG A 313 -30.75 8.23 3.41
CA ARG A 313 -29.53 9.02 3.67
C ARG A 313 -28.43 8.72 2.63
N THR A 314 -27.69 9.75 2.24
CA THR A 314 -26.54 9.65 1.33
C THR A 314 -25.26 10.23 1.96
N PHE A 315 -24.10 9.96 1.35
CA PHE A 315 -22.78 10.25 1.92
C PHE A 315 -21.80 10.78 0.87
N GLU A 316 -20.83 11.58 1.30
CA GLU A 316 -19.74 12.06 0.43
C GLU A 316 -18.83 10.90 -0.02
N SER A 317 -18.68 9.88 0.83
CA SER A 317 -17.95 8.64 0.56
C SER A 317 -18.50 7.51 1.44
N ALA A 318 -18.37 6.27 0.97
CA ALA A 318 -18.86 5.08 1.66
C ALA A 318 -17.90 3.91 1.45
N GLN A 319 -17.84 3.00 2.42
CA GLN A 319 -17.14 1.71 2.35
C GLN A 319 -18.17 0.56 2.41
N SER A 320 -17.76 -0.65 2.02
CA SER A 320 -18.56 -1.86 2.20
C SER A 320 -18.85 -2.14 3.67
N PHE A 321 -19.97 -2.81 3.95
CA PHE A 321 -20.25 -3.32 5.29
C PHE A 321 -19.28 -4.44 5.67
N SER A 322 -18.80 -4.40 6.90
CA SER A 322 -17.97 -5.41 7.55
C SER A 322 -18.32 -5.43 9.04
N GLU A 323 -18.63 -6.61 9.58
CA GLU A 323 -19.08 -6.80 10.96
C GLU A 323 -20.33 -5.99 11.29
N GLY A 324 -21.23 -5.82 10.31
CA GLY A 324 -22.47 -5.05 10.46
C GLY A 324 -22.30 -3.52 10.46
N LEU A 325 -21.07 -3.00 10.30
CA LEU A 325 -20.77 -1.58 10.25
C LEU A 325 -20.15 -1.17 8.91
N ALA A 326 -20.37 0.08 8.50
CA ALA A 326 -19.72 0.65 7.33
C ALA A 326 -19.15 2.04 7.62
N GLY A 327 -17.91 2.27 7.18
CA GLY A 327 -17.29 3.58 7.20
C GLY A 327 -17.97 4.51 6.20
N VAL A 328 -18.41 5.68 6.64
CA VAL A 328 -19.05 6.70 5.79
C VAL A 328 -18.51 8.08 6.07
N ARG A 329 -18.46 8.93 5.05
CA ARG A 329 -17.93 10.29 5.13
C ARG A 329 -19.05 11.33 5.02
N GLN A 330 -19.09 12.25 5.98
CA GLN A 330 -20.03 13.37 6.04
C GLN A 330 -19.34 14.59 6.64
N ASP A 331 -19.64 15.77 6.11
CA ASP A 331 -19.05 17.04 6.52
C ASP A 331 -17.51 16.98 6.52
N GLY A 332 -16.94 16.29 5.52
CA GLY A 332 -15.51 16.10 5.35
C GLY A 332 -14.85 15.11 6.31
N LYS A 333 -15.57 14.48 7.25
CA LYS A 333 -15.04 13.53 8.25
C LYS A 333 -15.68 12.15 8.12
N TRP A 334 -14.95 11.13 8.56
CA TRP A 334 -15.40 9.74 8.58
C TRP A 334 -15.99 9.36 9.93
N GLY A 335 -17.04 8.54 9.89
CA GLY A 335 -17.69 7.85 11.00
C GLY A 335 -18.16 6.47 10.57
N PHE A 336 -18.98 5.82 11.38
CA PHE A 336 -19.50 4.47 11.12
C PHE A 336 -21.01 4.41 11.34
N ILE A 337 -21.69 3.75 10.40
CA ILE A 337 -23.14 3.50 10.48
C ILE A 337 -23.43 2.00 10.59
N ASN A 338 -24.59 1.66 11.17
CA ASN A 338 -25.15 0.31 11.09
C ASN A 338 -25.96 0.11 9.80
N LYS A 339 -26.47 -1.11 9.58
CA LYS A 339 -27.30 -1.46 8.41
C LYS A 339 -28.62 -0.72 8.32
N SER A 340 -29.10 -0.11 9.41
CA SER A 340 -30.29 0.74 9.40
C SER A 340 -29.97 2.20 9.04
N GLY A 341 -28.69 2.54 8.84
CA GLY A 341 -28.24 3.89 8.47
C GLY A 341 -28.03 4.83 9.67
N GLU A 342 -28.12 4.29 10.88
CA GLU A 342 -27.93 5.05 12.13
C GLU A 342 -26.44 5.18 12.45
N ASP A 343 -26.03 6.35 12.93
CA ASP A 343 -24.64 6.59 13.35
C ASP A 343 -24.35 5.76 14.61
N VAL A 344 -23.47 4.77 14.48
CA VAL A 344 -22.87 4.05 15.62
C VAL A 344 -21.71 4.88 16.16
N ILE A 345 -20.90 5.44 15.26
CA ILE A 345 -19.83 6.37 15.58
C ILE A 345 -19.99 7.59 14.67
N LYS A 346 -20.29 8.75 15.27
CA LYS A 346 -20.47 9.99 14.51
C LYS A 346 -19.18 10.39 13.79
N ALA A 347 -19.35 11.01 12.62
CA ALA A 347 -18.25 11.50 11.80
C ALA A 347 -17.31 12.44 12.59
N GLN A 348 -16.06 12.03 12.76
CA GLN A 348 -15.06 12.77 13.53
C GLN A 348 -13.61 12.45 13.13
N TYR A 349 -13.41 11.45 12.26
CA TYR A 349 -12.10 10.95 11.86
C TYR A 349 -11.67 11.52 10.50
N ASP A 350 -10.37 11.68 10.31
CA ASP A 350 -9.79 12.10 9.04
C ASP A 350 -9.80 10.96 8.01
N ASN A 351 -9.68 9.71 8.49
CA ASN A 351 -9.75 8.50 7.68
C ASN A 351 -10.14 7.30 8.56
N VAL A 352 -10.70 6.25 7.95
CA VAL A 352 -11.09 5.00 8.62
C VAL A 352 -10.82 3.79 7.74
N GLU A 353 -10.45 2.68 8.38
CA GLU A 353 -10.49 1.33 7.82
C GLU A 353 -11.74 0.59 8.37
N ALA A 354 -12.18 -0.45 7.68
CA ALA A 354 -13.33 -1.24 8.09
C ALA A 354 -13.09 -1.95 9.43
N PHE A 355 -14.17 -2.21 10.18
CA PHE A 355 -14.10 -3.04 11.38
C PHE A 355 -13.71 -4.47 11.01
N LYS A 356 -12.72 -5.00 11.75
CA LYS A 356 -12.29 -6.39 11.70
C LYS A 356 -11.97 -6.87 13.11
N HIS A 357 -12.51 -8.02 13.48
CA HIS A 357 -12.41 -8.61 14.81
C HIS A 357 -12.74 -7.60 15.92
N GLY A 358 -13.75 -6.75 15.74
CA GLY A 358 -14.24 -5.81 16.75
C GLY A 358 -13.48 -4.49 16.87
N LEU A 359 -12.36 -4.28 16.16
CA LEU A 359 -11.65 -2.99 16.13
C LEU A 359 -11.62 -2.40 14.72
N ALA A 360 -11.55 -1.07 14.65
CA ALA A 360 -11.28 -0.34 13.42
C ALA A 360 -10.07 0.58 13.59
N LYS A 361 -9.26 0.67 12.54
CA LYS A 361 -8.14 1.60 12.49
C LYS A 361 -8.61 2.93 11.92
N VAL A 362 -8.33 4.02 12.63
CA VAL A 362 -8.82 5.35 12.27
C VAL A 362 -7.71 6.38 12.41
N LEU A 363 -7.77 7.43 11.59
CA LEU A 363 -6.84 8.56 11.60
C LEU A 363 -7.53 9.75 12.26
N LYS A 364 -6.92 10.33 13.29
CA LYS A 364 -7.41 11.54 13.94
C LYS A 364 -6.24 12.48 14.24
N ASN A 365 -6.31 13.71 13.75
CA ASN A 365 -5.29 14.74 14.00
C ASN A 365 -3.87 14.27 13.64
N GLY A 366 -3.73 13.56 12.51
CA GLY A 366 -2.45 13.05 12.03
C GLY A 366 -1.91 11.81 12.75
N LYS A 367 -2.67 11.22 13.68
CA LYS A 367 -2.28 9.99 14.38
C LYS A 367 -3.22 8.83 14.04
N TRP A 368 -2.63 7.69 13.73
CA TRP A 368 -3.39 6.45 13.62
C TRP A 368 -3.72 5.90 15.02
N MET A 369 -4.92 5.36 15.16
CA MET A 369 -5.42 4.78 16.40
C MET A 369 -6.33 3.59 16.10
N TYR A 370 -6.45 2.67 17.05
CA TYR A 370 -7.47 1.64 17.04
C TYR A 370 -8.61 2.02 17.97
N ILE A 371 -9.84 1.85 17.50
CA ILE A 371 -11.06 2.05 18.27
C ILE A 371 -11.93 0.81 18.28
N ASP A 372 -12.69 0.62 19.34
CA ASP A 372 -13.78 -0.35 19.38
C ASP A 372 -15.11 0.23 18.86
N THR A 373 -16.16 -0.58 18.87
CA THR A 373 -17.51 -0.19 18.41
C THR A 373 -18.17 0.88 19.28
N ASP A 374 -17.73 1.04 20.53
CA ASP A 374 -18.18 2.09 21.46
C ASP A 374 -17.37 3.39 21.30
N ASN A 375 -16.52 3.46 20.26
CA ASN A 375 -15.63 4.57 19.98
C ASN A 375 -14.56 4.82 21.06
N LYS A 376 -14.24 3.80 21.87
CA LYS A 376 -13.16 3.87 22.85
C LYS A 376 -11.83 3.69 22.13
N CYS A 377 -10.88 4.58 22.40
CA CYS A 377 -9.50 4.42 21.95
C CYS A 377 -8.85 3.23 22.69
N ILE A 378 -8.44 2.23 21.92
CA ILE A 378 -7.73 1.04 22.40
C ILE A 378 -6.23 1.26 22.30
N TRP A 379 -5.77 1.86 21.21
CA TRP A 379 -4.36 2.16 20.98
C TRP A 379 -4.22 3.45 20.18
N GLU A 380 -3.19 4.24 20.46
CA GLU A 380 -2.86 5.47 19.74
C GLU A 380 -1.38 5.47 19.37
N GLN A 381 -1.09 5.81 18.12
CA GLN A 381 0.27 5.98 17.64
C GLN A 381 0.97 7.07 18.44
N LYS A 382 2.11 6.69 19.05
CA LYS A 382 3.01 7.67 19.65
C LYS A 382 3.67 8.45 18.53
N LEU A 383 3.58 9.78 18.57
CA LEU A 383 4.44 10.62 17.75
C LEU A 383 5.86 10.51 18.33
N LEU A 384 6.86 10.35 17.46
CA LEU A 384 8.25 10.45 17.85
C LEU A 384 8.49 11.79 18.56
N GLU A 385 8.91 11.77 19.83
CA GLU A 385 9.53 12.94 20.46
C GLU A 385 10.78 13.39 19.65
N LYS A 386 11.41 12.48 18.90
CA LYS A 386 12.63 12.72 18.10
C LYS A 386 12.40 13.31 16.70
N ASP A 387 11.17 13.63 16.32
CA ASP A 387 10.92 14.52 15.16
C ASP A 387 11.03 16.00 15.54
N THR A 388 11.35 16.31 16.80
CA THR A 388 11.85 17.63 17.18
C THR A 388 13.32 17.74 16.77
N TYR A 389 13.52 18.32 15.58
CA TYR A 389 14.65 19.16 15.15
C TYR A 389 16.05 18.78 15.67
N LYS A 390 17.01 18.57 14.76
CA LYS A 390 18.43 18.76 15.10
C LYS A 390 18.59 20.11 15.80
N GLN A 391 19.31 20.10 16.93
CA GLN A 391 19.74 21.29 17.68
C GLN A 391 20.01 22.44 16.71
N ALA A 392 19.35 23.59 16.93
CA ALA A 392 19.63 24.81 16.20
C ALA A 392 21.13 25.11 16.30
N GLU A 393 21.88 25.00 15.21
CA GLU A 393 23.24 25.51 15.17
C GLU A 393 23.15 27.04 15.16
N GLU A 394 23.68 27.69 16.21
CA GLU A 394 23.87 29.15 16.21
C GLU A 394 24.89 29.50 15.11
N ILE A 395 24.43 30.15 14.04
CA ILE A 395 25.32 30.67 12.99
C ILE A 395 25.52 32.16 13.25
N TYR A 396 26.78 32.54 13.44
CA TYR A 396 27.18 33.94 13.55
C TYR A 396 27.43 34.50 12.15
N THR A 397 26.51 35.35 11.67
CA THR A 397 26.79 36.29 10.59
C THR A 397 27.01 37.67 11.21
N SER A 398 27.97 38.41 10.66
CA SER A 398 28.63 39.59 11.25
C SER A 398 27.82 40.39 12.29
N SER A 399 28.30 40.34 13.53
CA SER A 399 28.14 41.29 14.66
C SER A 399 26.77 41.81 15.13
N LEU A 400 25.63 41.68 14.45
CA LEU A 400 24.39 42.34 14.95
C LEU A 400 23.04 41.60 14.85
N LEU A 401 22.94 40.38 14.30
CA LEU A 401 21.70 39.58 14.42
C LEU A 401 21.97 38.09 14.68
N LYS A 402 21.20 37.52 15.62
CA LYS A 402 21.14 36.08 15.89
C LYS A 402 19.88 35.50 15.24
N PHE A 403 20.02 34.46 14.42
CA PHE A 403 18.90 33.67 13.92
C PHE A 403 19.02 32.22 14.38
N GLN A 404 17.90 31.62 14.79
CA GLN A 404 17.78 30.16 14.91
C GLN A 404 17.10 29.64 13.65
N ILE A 405 17.78 28.78 12.90
CA ILE A 405 17.20 28.06 11.76
C ILE A 405 16.87 26.65 12.23
N ILE A 406 15.63 26.24 12.01
CA ILE A 406 15.10 24.94 12.40
C ILE A 406 15.11 24.04 11.15
N ILE A 407 15.87 22.95 11.18
CA ILE A 407 16.04 22.04 10.03
C ILE A 407 15.34 20.69 10.33
N PRO A 408 14.43 20.22 9.46
CA PRO A 408 13.83 18.88 9.58
C PRO A 408 14.87 17.75 9.47
N ASN A 409 14.68 16.66 10.20
CA ASN A 409 15.63 15.53 10.22
C ASN A 409 15.77 14.78 8.88
N SER A 410 14.82 14.93 7.96
CA SER A 410 14.91 14.38 6.60
C SER A 410 15.92 15.12 5.72
N TRP A 411 16.41 16.27 6.16
CA TRP A 411 17.29 17.13 5.38
C TRP A 411 18.77 16.87 5.71
N GLU A 412 19.63 16.90 4.70
CA GLU A 412 21.08 16.77 4.83
C GLU A 412 21.78 18.12 4.78
N GLY A 413 22.53 18.39 5.85
CA GLY A 413 23.49 19.50 5.97
C GLY A 413 22.86 20.89 5.92
N LEU A 414 23.58 21.86 6.48
CA LEU A 414 23.39 23.27 6.14
C LEU A 414 24.71 23.75 5.55
N TYR A 415 24.72 24.02 4.26
CA TYR A 415 25.93 24.34 3.54
C TYR A 415 26.00 25.83 3.27
N LYS A 416 27.11 26.45 3.68
CA LYS A 416 27.40 27.88 3.46
C LYS A 416 28.10 28.06 2.13
N VAL A 417 27.54 28.88 1.25
CA VAL A 417 28.21 29.31 0.01
C VAL A 417 28.70 30.75 0.18
N LYS A 418 29.96 31.03 -0.14
CA LYS A 418 30.60 32.32 0.14
C LYS A 418 30.62 33.24 -1.09
N GLU A 419 30.22 34.50 -0.83
CA GLU A 419 30.48 35.78 -1.52
C GLU A 419 30.46 35.84 -3.05
N ASN A 420 29.46 36.55 -3.58
CA ASN A 420 29.69 37.47 -4.70
C ASN A 420 30.15 38.84 -4.15
N ASN A 421 30.62 39.73 -5.03
CA ASN A 421 31.23 41.04 -4.68
C ASN A 421 30.31 42.02 -3.90
N GLU A 422 29.07 41.62 -3.61
CA GLU A 422 28.05 42.39 -2.89
C GLU A 422 27.77 41.83 -1.47
N GLY A 423 28.47 40.79 -1.04
CA GLY A 423 28.43 40.33 0.36
C GLY A 423 27.19 39.52 0.76
N VAL A 424 26.49 38.90 -0.20
CA VAL A 424 25.31 38.06 0.09
C VAL A 424 25.77 36.64 0.48
N GLU A 425 25.31 36.16 1.64
CA GLU A 425 25.51 34.78 2.09
C GLU A 425 24.25 33.93 1.85
N PHE A 426 24.44 32.74 1.28
CA PHE A 426 23.37 31.77 1.07
C PHE A 426 23.59 30.52 1.91
N LEU A 427 22.50 30.01 2.47
CA LEU A 427 22.43 28.70 3.12
C LEU A 427 21.50 27.81 2.29
N TYR A 428 21.87 26.54 2.13
CA TYR A 428 20.97 25.57 1.53
C TYR A 428 20.99 24.24 2.26
N SER A 429 19.91 23.48 2.11
CA SER A 429 19.74 22.14 2.64
C SER A 429 19.00 21.25 1.63
N ILE A 430 19.20 19.94 1.70
CA ILE A 430 18.68 18.98 0.72
C ILE A 430 17.78 17.98 1.43
N ASP A 431 16.53 17.81 0.99
CA ASP A 431 15.69 16.72 1.49
C ASP A 431 16.09 15.39 0.83
N LYS A 432 16.53 14.41 1.63
CA LYS A 432 16.97 13.11 1.10
C LYS A 432 15.84 12.24 0.56
N LYS A 433 14.59 12.46 0.98
CA LYS A 433 13.44 11.66 0.53
C LYS A 433 12.96 12.09 -0.85
N THR A 434 13.02 13.38 -1.14
CA THR A 434 12.48 13.94 -2.38
C THR A 434 13.55 14.52 -3.30
N TYR A 435 14.80 14.61 -2.85
CA TYR A 435 15.93 15.27 -3.52
C TYR A 435 15.68 16.75 -3.83
N ASN A 436 14.78 17.39 -3.07
CA ASN A 436 14.50 18.81 -3.21
C ASN A 436 15.59 19.66 -2.58
N LEU A 437 16.02 20.71 -3.28
CA LEU A 437 16.98 21.71 -2.80
C LEU A 437 16.23 22.92 -2.21
N PHE A 438 16.52 23.25 -0.96
CA PHE A 438 15.93 24.39 -0.27
C PHE A 438 16.98 25.51 -0.10
N LEU A 439 16.73 26.67 -0.69
CA LEU A 439 17.59 27.86 -0.62
C LEU A 439 17.05 28.84 0.42
N ILE A 440 17.90 29.23 1.37
CA ILE A 440 17.63 30.23 2.41
C ILE A 440 18.63 31.38 2.17
N SER A 441 18.17 32.52 1.66
CA SER A 441 19.01 33.72 1.55
C SER A 441 18.92 34.55 2.83
N THR A 442 20.06 35.07 3.28
CA THR A 442 20.09 36.16 4.26
C THR A 442 20.69 37.38 3.56
N LEU A 443 19.84 38.32 3.15
CA LEU A 443 20.29 39.60 2.61
C LEU A 443 20.80 40.49 3.76
N ASN A 444 21.95 41.11 3.52
CA ASN A 444 22.57 42.07 4.42
C ASN A 444 21.68 43.33 4.48
N MET A 445 21.10 43.63 5.64
CA MET A 445 20.22 44.78 5.85
C MET A 445 21.05 46.03 6.08
N ASP A 446 21.13 46.92 5.08
CA ASP A 446 21.29 48.35 5.37
C ASP A 446 20.41 49.27 4.52
N GLU A 447 19.80 48.77 3.45
CA GLU A 447 18.68 49.45 2.79
C GLU A 447 17.63 48.38 2.47
N TRP A 448 16.33 48.71 2.54
CA TRP A 448 15.16 47.85 2.28
C TRP A 448 14.65 47.00 3.47
N LYS A 449 13.58 47.51 4.12
CA LYS A 449 12.77 46.79 5.12
C LYS A 449 11.74 45.89 4.44
N THR A 450 12.12 44.70 3.97
CA THR A 450 11.18 43.60 3.69
C THR A 450 11.95 42.27 3.67
N THR A 451 11.60 41.35 4.56
CA THR A 451 11.98 39.93 4.44
C THR A 451 11.06 39.28 3.42
N GLU A 452 11.56 38.94 2.24
CA GLU A 452 10.84 38.09 1.29
C GLU A 452 11.40 36.66 1.38
N GLN A 453 10.54 35.70 1.72
CA GLN A 453 10.85 34.27 1.67
C GLN A 453 10.46 33.76 0.28
N TYR A 454 11.40 33.14 -0.44
CA TYR A 454 11.13 32.59 -1.76
C TYR A 454 11.20 31.06 -1.71
N MET A 455 10.11 30.40 -2.11
CA MET A 455 10.02 28.94 -2.23
C MET A 455 10.22 28.54 -3.70
N TYR A 456 11.24 27.72 -3.98
CA TYR A 456 11.45 27.10 -5.29
C TYR A 456 11.24 25.60 -5.17
N THR A 457 10.51 25.02 -6.12
CA THR A 457 10.28 23.58 -6.26
C THR A 457 11.01 23.08 -7.50
N TYR A 458 11.87 22.08 -7.35
CA TYR A 458 12.51 21.39 -8.48
C TYR A 458 11.48 20.52 -9.20
N LEU A 459 11.32 20.71 -10.50
CA LEU A 459 10.33 20.00 -11.31
C LEU A 459 10.94 18.88 -12.18
N GLY A 460 12.26 18.73 -12.19
CA GLY A 460 12.97 17.68 -12.93
C GLY A 460 13.94 18.18 -13.99
N GLU A 461 14.58 17.24 -14.68
CA GLU A 461 15.54 17.49 -15.76
C GLU A 461 15.12 16.81 -17.06
N ARG A 462 15.33 17.50 -18.20
CA ARG A 462 15.15 16.91 -19.53
C ARG A 462 16.32 17.31 -20.43
N GLY A 463 17.26 16.39 -20.61
CA GLY A 463 18.50 16.63 -21.36
C GLY A 463 19.46 17.57 -20.60
N ASP A 464 19.89 18.64 -21.25
CA ASP A 464 20.78 19.66 -20.65
C ASP A 464 19.98 20.84 -20.07
N THR A 465 18.75 20.60 -19.65
CA THR A 465 17.86 21.64 -19.13
C THR A 465 17.20 21.24 -17.84
N VAL A 466 17.34 22.10 -16.82
CA VAL A 466 16.76 21.96 -15.48
C VAL A 466 15.47 22.78 -15.40
N TYR A 467 14.42 22.18 -14.85
CA TYR A 467 13.12 22.80 -14.65
C TYR A 467 12.88 23.04 -13.16
N VAL A 468 12.49 24.27 -12.84
CA VAL A 468 12.17 24.74 -11.49
C VAL A 468 10.91 25.58 -11.56
N SER A 469 10.02 25.40 -10.59
CA SER A 469 8.86 26.25 -10.33
C SER A 469 9.16 27.13 -9.12
N GLN A 470 8.66 28.37 -9.13
CA GLN A 470 8.70 29.26 -7.99
C GLN A 470 7.27 29.57 -7.56
N CYS A 471 6.97 29.49 -6.26
CA CYS A 471 5.75 30.10 -5.72
C CYS A 471 6.05 31.57 -5.42
N PHE A 472 5.35 32.50 -6.09
CA PHE A 472 5.40 33.92 -5.78
C PHE A 472 4.28 34.31 -4.82
N GLU A 473 4.61 35.01 -3.73
CA GLU A 473 3.71 35.97 -3.10
C GLU A 473 4.32 37.37 -3.29
N GLY A 474 3.72 38.16 -4.19
CA GLY A 474 4.10 39.56 -4.43
C GLY A 474 3.32 40.16 -5.60
N GLU A 475 2.80 41.39 -5.45
CA GLU A 475 2.10 42.12 -6.51
C GLU A 475 3.10 42.75 -7.50
N TYR A 476 3.00 42.39 -8.79
CA TYR A 476 3.79 42.98 -9.87
C TYR A 476 2.96 43.97 -10.68
N SER A 477 3.58 45.06 -11.15
CA SER A 477 2.87 46.10 -11.90
C SER A 477 2.46 45.67 -13.32
N ASN A 478 3.19 44.70 -13.93
CA ASN A 478 2.84 44.03 -15.20
C ASN A 478 3.75 42.82 -15.53
N GLU A 479 3.32 42.00 -16.51
CA GLU A 479 4.01 40.79 -16.99
C GLU A 479 5.41 41.03 -17.58
N THR A 480 5.66 42.21 -18.15
CA THR A 480 6.96 42.54 -18.74
C THR A 480 8.03 42.77 -17.66
N GLU A 481 7.64 43.40 -16.56
CA GLU A 481 8.50 43.62 -15.39
C GLU A 481 8.76 42.31 -14.64
N LYS A 482 7.74 41.44 -14.53
CA LYS A 482 7.84 40.06 -14.03
C LYS A 482 8.89 39.28 -14.85
N GLY A 483 8.74 39.26 -16.18
CA GLY A 483 9.65 38.53 -17.08
C GLY A 483 11.09 39.03 -17.06
N LYS A 484 11.31 40.35 -16.93
CA LYS A 484 12.66 40.93 -16.88
C LYS A 484 13.41 40.58 -15.59
N ARG A 485 12.76 40.70 -14.43
CA ARG A 485 13.34 40.32 -13.12
C ARG A 485 13.63 38.83 -13.04
N ILE A 486 12.76 38.01 -13.62
CA ILE A 486 12.98 36.56 -13.75
C ILE A 486 14.24 36.25 -14.57
N GLY A 487 14.42 36.92 -15.72
CA GLY A 487 15.60 36.74 -16.57
C GLY A 487 16.91 37.12 -15.87
N GLU A 488 16.94 38.28 -15.21
CA GLU A 488 18.12 38.77 -14.48
C GLU A 488 18.53 37.81 -13.34
N LYS A 489 17.57 37.21 -12.63
CA LYS A 489 17.85 36.28 -11.52
C LYS A 489 18.30 34.89 -11.97
N ILE A 490 17.81 34.40 -13.11
CA ILE A 490 18.31 33.16 -13.73
C ILE A 490 19.78 33.33 -14.13
N ASP A 491 20.16 34.48 -14.68
CA ASP A 491 21.53 34.73 -15.11
C ASP A 491 22.50 34.84 -13.92
N GLU A 492 22.05 35.41 -12.78
CA GLU A 492 22.79 35.37 -11.52
C GLU A 492 23.00 33.93 -11.00
N LEU A 493 21.96 33.09 -11.04
CA LEU A 493 22.06 31.69 -10.61
C LEU A 493 23.02 30.89 -11.52
N ARG A 494 22.98 31.12 -12.84
CA ARG A 494 23.91 30.48 -13.78
C ARG A 494 25.37 30.82 -13.49
N GLN A 495 25.66 32.09 -13.18
CA GLN A 495 27.01 32.51 -12.81
C GLN A 495 27.46 31.94 -11.47
N ALA A 496 26.60 31.93 -10.45
CA ALA A 496 26.94 31.49 -9.11
C ALA A 496 27.34 30.00 -9.01
N PHE A 497 26.76 29.15 -9.86
CA PHE A 497 26.97 27.70 -9.78
C PHE A 497 27.91 27.11 -10.86
N SER A 498 28.46 27.92 -11.78
CA SER A 498 29.30 27.44 -12.91
C SER A 498 28.66 26.28 -13.69
N ILE A 499 27.34 26.31 -13.86
CA ILE A 499 26.57 25.25 -14.54
C ILE A 499 26.45 25.64 -16.02
N GLU A 500 27.01 24.83 -16.94
CA GLU A 500 26.92 25.05 -18.41
C GLU A 500 25.54 24.71 -19.02
N LYS A 501 24.55 24.33 -18.19
CA LYS A 501 23.21 23.88 -18.64
C LYS A 501 22.16 25.00 -18.64
N ASN A 502 21.19 24.88 -19.54
CA ASN A 502 20.11 25.87 -19.71
C ASN A 502 19.03 25.71 -18.63
N PHE A 503 18.42 26.81 -18.18
CA PHE A 503 17.28 26.80 -17.24
C PHE A 503 16.00 27.30 -17.93
N ARG A 504 14.85 26.68 -17.61
CA ARG A 504 13.51 27.17 -17.98
C ARG A 504 12.58 27.14 -16.78
N ILE A 505 11.91 28.26 -16.55
CA ILE A 505 10.82 28.37 -15.57
C ILE A 505 9.52 28.00 -16.28
N ILE A 506 8.72 27.18 -15.61
CA ILE A 506 7.35 26.87 -16.00
C ILE A 506 6.47 27.46 -14.90
N ASP A 507 5.53 28.32 -15.29
CA ASP A 507 4.56 28.97 -14.38
C ASP A 507 3.57 27.92 -13.84
#